data_AF-A0A259DI03-F1
#
_entry.id   AF-A0A259DI03-F1
#
_cell.length_a   1.000
_cell.length_b   1.000
_cell.length_c   1.000
_cell.angle_alpha   90.00
_cell.angle_beta   90.00
_cell.angle_gamma   90.00
#
_symmetry.space_group_name_H-M   'P 1'
#
loop_
_entity.id
_entity.type
_entity.pdbx_description
1 polymer ?
#
loop_
_entity_poly.entity_id
_entity_poly.type
_entity_poly.pdbx_seq_one_letter_code
_entity_poly.pdbx_strand_id
1 'polypeptide(L)'
;MHAQSRIPKLRDTTFDSALLWFSEMQYGKLLFHPEDDPADIITIADGERTFSDSEVQELRFLLDELDENLGHDKVIEAAYPIFMAAFGEHLDD
;
A
#
# COMPACT_ATOMS: atom_id res chain seq x y z
N MET A 1 19.41 16.14 -6.02
CA MET A 1 18.24 15.78 -6.85
C MET A 1 17.28 15.08 -5.93
N HIS A 2 16.13 15.67 -5.60
CA HIS A 2 15.10 14.94 -4.87
C HIS A 2 14.56 13.88 -5.84
N ALA A 3 14.92 12.62 -5.61
CA ALA A 3 14.29 11.53 -6.35
C ALA A 3 12.78 11.62 -6.06
N GLN A 4 11.99 11.64 -7.12
CA GLN A 4 10.54 11.62 -7.01
C GLN A 4 10.13 10.35 -6.26
N SER A 5 9.21 10.47 -5.30
CA SER A 5 8.69 9.35 -4.52
C SER A 5 8.23 8.21 -5.43
N ARG A 6 8.47 6.96 -5.01
CA ARG A 6 8.00 5.77 -5.73
C ARG A 6 6.53 5.47 -5.44
N ILE A 7 5.95 6.09 -4.42
CA ILE A 7 4.56 5.85 -4.01
C ILE A 7 3.62 6.38 -5.10
N PRO A 8 2.70 5.56 -5.63
CA PRO A 8 1.67 6.01 -6.55
C PRO A 8 0.78 7.06 -5.91
N LYS A 9 0.27 7.99 -6.71
CA LYS A 9 -0.62 9.04 -6.22
C LYS A 9 -2.04 8.49 -6.01
N LEU A 10 -2.60 8.72 -4.84
CA LEU A 10 -4.02 8.51 -4.61
C LEU A 10 -4.83 9.53 -5.43
N ARG A 11 -5.86 9.06 -6.14
CA ARG A 11 -6.70 9.92 -7.01
C ARG A 11 -7.85 10.56 -6.25
N ASP A 12 -8.54 9.75 -5.46
CA ASP A 12 -9.60 10.11 -4.53
C ASP A 12 -9.71 9.02 -3.44
N THR A 13 -10.63 9.19 -2.49
CA THR A 13 -10.80 8.32 -1.33
C THR A 13 -11.98 7.34 -1.46
N THR A 14 -12.32 6.94 -2.69
CA THR A 14 -13.33 5.90 -2.94
C THR A 14 -12.73 4.49 -2.86
N PHE A 15 -13.58 3.47 -2.69
CA PHE A 15 -13.16 2.07 -2.66
C PHE A 15 -12.41 1.66 -3.94
N ASP A 16 -12.91 2.05 -5.12
CA ASP A 16 -12.28 1.71 -6.40
C ASP A 16 -10.90 2.36 -6.55
N SER A 17 -10.74 3.60 -6.08
CA SER A 17 -9.45 4.28 -6.06
C SER A 17 -8.47 3.67 -5.07
N ALA A 18 -8.93 3.24 -3.88
CA ALA A 18 -8.10 2.51 -2.92
C ALA A 18 -7.63 1.17 -3.50
N LEU A 19 -8.54 0.40 -4.11
CA LEU A 19 -8.22 -0.88 -4.77
C LEU A 19 -7.22 -0.68 -5.91
N LEU A 20 -7.41 0.33 -6.75
CA LEU A 20 -6.47 0.66 -7.82
C LEU A 20 -5.11 1.06 -7.26
N TRP A 21 -5.08 1.86 -6.20
CA TRP A 21 -3.84 2.28 -5.56
C TRP A 21 -3.06 1.09 -4.98
N PHE A 22 -3.71 0.16 -4.29
CA PHE A 22 -3.08 -1.09 -3.84
C PHE A 22 -2.56 -1.93 -5.02
N SER A 23 -3.31 -1.99 -6.13
CA SER A 23 -2.83 -2.67 -7.35
C SER A 23 -1.58 -2.01 -7.94
N GLU A 24 -1.51 -0.67 -7.95
CA GLU A 24 -0.33 0.08 -8.41
C GLU A 24 0.87 -0.15 -7.48
N MET A 25 0.63 -0.21 -6.15
CA MET A 25 1.64 -0.57 -5.14
C MET A 25 2.18 -1.98 -5.35
N GLN A 26 1.32 -2.97 -5.62
CA GLN A 26 1.73 -4.34 -5.96
C GLN A 26 2.62 -4.36 -7.21
N TYR A 27 2.21 -3.67 -8.28
CA TYR A 27 3.00 -3.60 -9.51
C TYR A 27 4.39 -2.99 -9.27
N GLY A 28 4.48 -1.99 -8.38
CA GLY A 28 5.73 -1.37 -7.94
C GLY A 28 6.59 -2.23 -7.00
N LYS A 29 6.11 -3.41 -6.57
CA LYS A 29 6.71 -4.24 -5.49
C LYS A 29 6.82 -3.49 -4.17
N LEU A 30 5.84 -2.63 -3.89
CA LEU A 30 5.73 -1.80 -2.69
C LEU A 30 4.56 -2.23 -1.80
N LEU A 31 3.94 -3.38 -2.08
CA LEU A 31 2.79 -3.86 -1.33
C LEU A 31 3.19 -4.24 0.10
N PHE A 32 2.42 -3.75 1.06
CA PHE A 32 2.52 -4.09 2.49
C PHE A 32 1.11 -4.11 3.10
N HIS A 33 0.95 -4.70 4.28
CA HIS A 33 -0.34 -4.75 4.95
C HIS A 33 -0.70 -3.36 5.50
N PRO A 34 -1.96 -2.86 5.39
CA PRO A 34 -2.28 -1.47 5.72
C PRO A 34 -2.23 -1.19 7.23
N GLU A 35 -2.28 -2.24 8.05
CA GLU A 35 -2.13 -2.14 9.51
C GLU A 35 -0.66 -2.17 9.96
N ASP A 36 0.27 -2.55 9.09
CA ASP A 36 1.70 -2.50 9.41
C ASP A 36 2.21 -1.06 9.23
N ASP A 37 3.10 -0.62 10.13
CA ASP A 37 3.77 0.65 9.95
C ASP A 37 4.79 0.56 8.79
N PRO A 38 4.71 1.41 7.75
CA PRO A 38 5.67 1.40 6.65
C PRO A 38 7.12 1.66 7.11
N ALA A 39 7.34 2.22 8.30
CA ALA A 39 8.67 2.33 8.88
C ALA A 39 9.33 0.99 9.24
N ASP A 40 8.52 -0.02 9.55
CA ASP A 40 8.96 -1.33 10.02
C ASP A 40 9.10 -2.35 8.88
N ILE A 41 8.68 -1.99 7.67
CA ILE A 41 8.78 -2.86 6.49
C ILE A 41 10.22 -2.90 6.00
N ILE A 42 10.82 -4.10 6.08
CA ILE A 42 12.19 -4.38 5.63
C ILE A 42 12.21 -5.26 4.39
N THR A 43 13.19 -5.03 3.51
CA THR A 43 13.43 -5.87 2.34
C THR A 43 14.26 -7.08 2.74
N ILE A 44 13.78 -8.29 2.43
CA ILE A 44 14.44 -9.55 2.84
C ILE A 44 15.81 -9.73 2.18
N ALA A 45 16.00 -9.18 0.97
CA ALA A 45 17.23 -9.37 0.19
C ALA A 45 18.47 -8.72 0.84
N ASP A 46 18.31 -7.59 1.52
CA ASP A 46 19.40 -6.79 2.08
C ASP A 46 19.21 -6.44 3.56
N GLY A 47 18.01 -6.64 4.13
CA GLY A 47 17.68 -6.28 5.51
C GLY A 47 17.46 -4.78 5.73
N GLU A 48 17.41 -3.99 4.66
CA GLU A 48 17.23 -2.54 4.74
C GLU A 48 15.74 -2.17 4.73
N ARG A 49 15.41 -0.95 5.18
CA ARG A 49 14.04 -0.44 5.12
C ARG A 49 13.57 -0.33 3.67
N THR A 50 12.39 -0.87 3.38
CA THR A 50 11.81 -0.85 2.03
C THR A 50 11.46 0.58 1.60
N PHE A 51 11.04 1.42 2.55
CA PHE A 51 10.63 2.80 2.31
C PHE A 51 11.58 3.80 2.94
N SER A 52 11.87 4.88 2.22
CA SER A 52 12.59 6.04 2.76
C SER A 52 11.72 6.82 3.76
N ASP A 53 12.33 7.67 4.59
CA ASP A 53 11.59 8.47 5.58
C ASP A 53 10.50 9.36 4.96
N SER A 54 10.75 9.91 3.77
CA SER A 54 9.75 10.68 3.04
C SER A 54 8.59 9.82 2.54
N GLU A 55 8.87 8.61 2.07
CA GLU A 55 7.84 7.68 1.59
C GLU A 55 7.01 7.14 2.76
N VAL A 56 7.62 6.92 3.93
CA VAL A 56 6.88 6.55 5.16
C VAL A 56 5.90 7.64 5.56
N GLN A 57 6.31 8.91 5.51
CA GLN A 57 5.40 10.02 5.82
C GLN A 57 4.25 10.12 4.81
N GLU A 58 4.56 9.94 3.51
CA GLU A 58 3.55 9.93 2.46
C GLU A 58 2.56 8.75 2.63
N LEU A 59 3.06 7.54 2.91
CA LEU A 59 2.22 6.36 3.09
C LEU A 59 1.29 6.49 4.30
N ARG A 60 1.80 6.96 5.44
CA ARG A 60 0.96 7.21 6.62
C ARG A 60 -0.12 8.24 6.31
N PHE A 61 0.24 9.34 5.66
CA PHE A 61 -0.74 10.36 5.25
C PHE A 61 -1.82 9.79 4.33
N LEU A 62 -1.45 9.00 3.31
CA LEU A 62 -2.41 8.41 2.38
C LEU A 62 -3.31 7.36 3.05
N LEU A 63 -2.77 6.54 3.96
CA LEU A 63 -3.54 5.57 4.72
C LEU A 63 -4.51 6.25 5.69
N ASP A 64 -4.05 7.31 6.37
CA ASP A 64 -4.90 8.13 7.24
C ASP A 64 -6.03 8.77 6.43
N GLU A 65 -5.75 9.35 5.25
CA GLU A 65 -6.78 9.92 4.37
C GLU A 65 -7.80 8.86 3.91
N LEU A 66 -7.34 7.65 3.59
CA LEU A 66 -8.23 6.55 3.21
C LEU A 66 -9.10 6.09 4.39
N ASP A 67 -8.53 5.92 5.57
CA ASP A 67 -9.26 5.50 6.77
C ASP A 67 -10.31 6.56 7.17
N GLU A 68 -9.92 7.84 7.21
CA GLU A 68 -10.83 8.94 7.56
C GLU A 68 -12.04 9.05 6.63
N ASN A 69 -11.86 8.79 5.33
CA ASN A 69 -12.91 9.01 4.32
C ASN A 69 -13.69 7.75 3.95
N LEU A 70 -13.05 6.59 3.95
CA LEU A 70 -13.64 5.32 3.52
C LEU A 70 -13.96 4.40 4.72
N GLY A 71 -13.20 4.52 5.81
CA GLY A 71 -13.27 3.69 7.01
C GLY A 71 -12.35 2.48 6.97
N HIS A 72 -11.73 2.17 8.12
CA HIS A 72 -10.72 1.12 8.30
C HIS A 72 -11.06 -0.20 7.63
N ASP A 73 -12.24 -0.76 7.95
CA ASP A 73 -12.69 -2.05 7.39
C ASP A 73 -12.70 -2.04 5.86
N LYS A 74 -13.10 -0.92 5.25
CA LYS A 74 -13.16 -0.78 3.79
C LYS A 74 -11.79 -0.65 3.16
N VAL A 75 -10.82 -0.05 3.85
CA VAL A 75 -9.42 -0.02 3.41
C VAL A 75 -8.85 -1.44 3.37
N ILE A 76 -9.11 -2.23 4.41
CA ILE A 76 -8.70 -3.65 4.47
C ILE A 76 -9.39 -4.47 3.38
N GLU A 77 -10.72 -4.31 3.19
CA GLU A 77 -11.47 -4.98 2.12
C GLU A 77 -10.93 -4.63 0.72
N ALA A 78 -10.54 -3.37 0.48
CA ALA A 78 -9.99 -2.93 -0.81
C ALA A 78 -8.60 -3.54 -1.09
N ALA A 79 -7.78 -3.72 -0.05
CA ALA A 79 -6.45 -4.31 -0.16
C ALA A 79 -6.49 -5.84 -0.31
N TYR A 80 -7.50 -6.49 0.28
CA TYR A 80 -7.65 -7.95 0.32
C TYR A 80 -7.49 -8.68 -1.03
N PRO A 81 -8.22 -8.33 -2.11
CA PRO A 81 -8.06 -9.03 -3.40
C PRO A 81 -6.64 -8.91 -3.97
N ILE A 82 -5.96 -7.79 -3.72
CA ILE A 82 -4.59 -7.55 -4.16
C ILE A 82 -3.60 -8.42 -3.38
N PHE A 83 -3.80 -8.53 -2.05
CA PHE A 83 -2.99 -9.43 -1.22
C PHE A 83 -3.17 -10.88 -1.62
N MET A 84 -4.40 -11.36 -1.81
CA MET A 84 -4.66 -12.74 -2.25
C MET A 84 -3.95 -13.05 -3.57
N ALA A 85 -4.03 -12.13 -4.55
CA ALA A 85 -3.32 -12.26 -5.81
C ALA A 85 -1.79 -12.26 -5.63
N ALA A 86 -1.25 -11.46 -4.71
CA ALA A 86 0.18 -11.36 -4.44
C ALA A 86 0.75 -12.59 -3.70
N PHE A 87 -0.02 -13.21 -2.81
CA PHE A 87 0.36 -14.43 -2.09
C PHE A 87 0.36 -15.68 -2.98
N GLY A 88 -0.14 -15.60 -4.21
CA GLY A 88 -0.18 -16.73 -5.15
C GLY A 88 -1.39 -17.64 -4.94
N GLU A 89 -2.35 -17.24 -4.11
CA GLU A 89 -3.68 -17.84 -4.09
C GLU A 89 -4.45 -17.27 -5.29
N HIS A 90 -4.35 -17.96 -6.43
CA HIS A 90 -5.57 -18.14 -7.19
C HIS A 90 -6.55 -18.77 -6.20
N LEU A 91 -7.67 -18.10 -5.92
CA LEU A 91 -8.86 -18.83 -5.50
C LEU A 91 -9.20 -19.71 -6.70
N ASP A 92 -8.60 -20.90 -6.77
CA ASP A 92 -8.94 -21.91 -7.74
C ASP A 92 -10.41 -22.32 -7.45
N ASP A 93 -11.28 -21.90 -8.37
CA ASP A 93 -12.63 -22.37 -8.77
C ASP A 93 -13.68 -22.79 -7.72
#